data_AF-A0AA90STN2-F1
#
_entry.id   AF-A0AA90STN2-F1
#
_cell.length_a   1.000
_cell.length_b   1.000
_cell.length_c   1.000
_cell.angle_alpha   90.00
_cell.angle_beta   90.00
_cell.angle_gamma   90.00
#
_symmetry.space_group_name_H-M   'P 1'
#
loop_
_entity.id
_entity.type
_entity.pdbx_description
1 polymer ?
#
loop_
_entity_poly.entity_id
_entity_poly.type
_entity_poly.pdbx_seq_one_letter_code
_entity_poly.pdbx_strand_id
1 'polypeptide(L)'
;MTIMDKLVSVRPPENSGSRSSNRFTYQKDWALMKALELYEEQSDFLLVLDYHDDILILDSEYTPEKASFYQIKTRTNGSWTLPSLLKQDKGEQKLLNSKLGKLYNNKLNFPENTLSLNFVSNTTYNIKLGNNKNAKDSGLSIISLNHICSKEKEKVLTAIKKEFAKEDCNEIFNITNLIVTPLSLGDHKSHALGIVNNFLIKNDYEKVNTDLFYKALYGEIDIKNDYEYSLQTVTELLEKKSVGGSTITKILKRLVPSTLYDEFWKEVKDELYNSNLYSLSILNKYNYAWKKCHLDKMKSNHILLDKLIFTIIPLVQARMETCKTYVELMEQTYSDYQKISQSFPEEIFDEYYVKSLALMEYLVLSTNDGGSL
;
A
#
# COMPACT_ATOMS: atom_id res chain seq x y z
N MET A 1 -10.51 17.72 -43.50
CA MET A 1 -10.07 16.81 -42.42
C MET A 1 -9.37 17.64 -41.37
N THR A 2 -9.85 17.62 -40.13
CA THR A 2 -9.31 18.43 -39.03
C THR A 2 -8.05 17.80 -38.43
N ILE A 3 -7.30 18.54 -37.62
CA ILE A 3 -6.16 17.99 -36.87
C ILE A 3 -6.59 16.85 -35.93
N MET A 4 -7.80 16.92 -35.37
CA MET A 4 -8.38 15.85 -34.55
C MET A 4 -8.61 14.56 -35.35
N ASP A 5 -9.15 14.67 -36.56
CA ASP A 5 -9.33 13.53 -37.47
C ASP A 5 -7.97 12.91 -37.85
N LYS A 6 -6.94 13.74 -38.00
CA LYS A 6 -5.58 13.31 -38.32
C LYS A 6 -4.88 12.61 -37.15
N LEU A 7 -5.11 13.08 -35.91
CA LEU A 7 -4.58 12.44 -34.69
C LEU A 7 -5.21 11.07 -34.43
N VAL A 8 -6.50 10.89 -34.75
CA VAL A 8 -7.17 9.59 -34.61
C VAL A 8 -6.73 8.60 -35.69
N SER A 9 -6.52 9.08 -36.93
CA SER A 9 -6.14 8.23 -38.07
C SER A 9 -4.65 7.88 -38.09
N VAL A 10 -3.76 8.80 -37.67
CA VAL A 10 -2.33 8.56 -37.53
C VAL A 10 -2.06 8.11 -36.09
N ARG A 11 -2.25 6.82 -35.83
CA ARG A 11 -2.01 6.25 -34.49
C ARG A 11 -0.52 6.33 -34.14
N PRO A 12 -0.17 6.65 -32.88
CA PRO A 12 1.21 6.56 -32.43
C PRO A 12 1.74 5.13 -32.59
N PRO A 13 3.06 4.95 -32.81
CA PRO A 13 3.65 3.64 -33.08
C PRO A 13 3.39 2.62 -31.96
N GLU A 14 3.37 3.07 -30.70
CA GLU A 14 3.09 2.23 -29.54
C GLU A 14 2.40 3.01 -28.41
N ASN A 15 1.48 2.35 -27.71
CA ASN A 15 0.93 2.79 -26.40
C ASN A 15 1.73 2.19 -25.24
N SER A 16 3.06 2.10 -25.37
CA SER A 16 3.92 1.42 -24.39
C SER A 16 3.94 2.14 -23.02
N GLY A 17 3.97 3.47 -23.02
CA GLY A 17 3.97 4.27 -21.78
C GLY A 17 2.75 4.04 -20.88
N SER A 18 1.53 4.21 -21.42
CA SER A 18 0.29 4.01 -20.65
C SER A 18 0.11 2.55 -20.19
N ARG A 19 0.54 1.59 -21.01
CA ARG A 19 0.56 0.17 -20.63
C ARG A 19 1.51 -0.09 -19.47
N SER A 20 2.73 0.45 -19.48
CA SER A 20 3.69 0.28 -18.40
C SER A 20 3.17 0.91 -17.10
N SER A 21 2.66 2.14 -17.16
CA SER A 21 2.07 2.82 -15.99
C SER A 21 0.93 2.01 -15.36
N ASN A 22 0.01 1.46 -16.16
CA ASN A 22 -1.07 0.60 -15.65
C ASN A 22 -0.53 -0.66 -14.95
N ARG A 23 0.55 -1.25 -15.47
CA ARG A 23 1.16 -2.45 -14.87
C ARG A 23 1.86 -2.16 -13.55
N PHE A 24 2.50 -1.00 -13.42
CA PHE A 24 3.07 -0.56 -12.15
C PHE A 24 1.98 -0.29 -11.11
N THR A 25 0.91 0.39 -11.51
CA THR A 25 -0.27 0.63 -10.66
C THR A 25 -0.89 -0.69 -10.19
N TYR A 26 -0.98 -1.68 -11.08
CA TYR A 26 -1.46 -3.03 -10.74
C TYR A 26 -0.58 -3.70 -9.66
N GLN A 27 0.74 -3.56 -9.73
CA GLN A 27 1.64 -4.13 -8.72
C GLN A 27 1.42 -3.49 -7.35
N LYS A 28 1.23 -2.16 -7.31
CA LYS A 28 0.93 -1.40 -6.09
C LYS A 28 -0.42 -1.81 -5.48
N ASP A 29 -1.45 -1.99 -6.30
CA ASP A 29 -2.75 -2.50 -5.82
C ASP A 29 -2.66 -3.95 -5.31
N TRP A 30 -1.85 -4.79 -5.94
CA TRP A 30 -1.59 -6.14 -5.42
C TRP A 30 -0.85 -6.09 -4.06
N ALA A 31 0.14 -5.20 -3.92
CA ALA A 31 0.85 -4.97 -2.66
C ALA A 31 -0.12 -4.59 -1.54
N LEU A 32 -1.02 -3.64 -1.81
CA LEU A 32 -2.04 -3.17 -0.87
C LEU A 32 -2.92 -4.33 -0.42
N MET A 33 -3.47 -5.10 -1.37
CA MET A 33 -4.29 -6.25 -1.04
C MET A 33 -3.55 -7.28 -0.20
N LYS A 34 -2.30 -7.58 -0.54
CA LYS A 34 -1.52 -8.58 0.19
C LYS A 34 -1.19 -8.12 1.61
N ALA A 35 -0.93 -6.82 1.80
CA ALA A 35 -0.73 -6.25 3.14
C ALA A 35 -2.01 -6.37 3.99
N LEU A 36 -3.19 -6.12 3.42
CA LEU A 36 -4.46 -6.27 4.14
C LEU A 36 -4.75 -7.74 4.47
N GLU A 37 -4.50 -8.66 3.55
CA GLU A 37 -4.64 -10.10 3.78
C GLU A 37 -3.77 -10.55 4.97
N LEU A 38 -2.49 -10.19 4.98
CA LEU A 38 -1.57 -10.55 6.07
C LEU A 38 -1.97 -9.90 7.41
N TYR A 39 -2.50 -8.67 7.36
CA TYR A 39 -3.00 -7.98 8.54
C TYR A 39 -4.26 -8.66 9.11
N GLU A 40 -5.23 -9.05 8.26
CA GLU A 40 -6.42 -9.81 8.68
C GLU A 40 -6.05 -11.18 9.27
N GLU A 41 -4.99 -11.81 8.74
CA GLU A 41 -4.44 -13.07 9.25
C GLU A 41 -3.68 -12.90 10.57
N GLN A 42 -3.56 -11.68 11.11
CA GLN A 42 -2.77 -11.35 12.29
C GLN A 42 -1.30 -11.80 12.16
N SER A 43 -0.79 -11.82 10.93
CA SER A 43 0.61 -12.14 10.67
C SER A 43 1.48 -10.94 11.00
N ASP A 44 2.66 -11.18 11.58
CA ASP A 44 3.73 -10.18 11.59
C ASP A 44 4.40 -10.17 10.21
N PHE A 45 4.63 -8.98 9.64
CA PHE A 45 5.18 -8.86 8.30
C PHE A 45 5.82 -7.51 8.01
N LEU A 46 6.75 -7.52 7.05
CA LEU A 46 7.23 -6.32 6.39
C LEU A 46 7.21 -6.51 4.87
N LEU A 47 6.39 -5.73 4.16
CA LEU A 47 6.50 -5.62 2.70
C LEU A 47 7.66 -4.69 2.39
N VAL A 48 8.56 -5.13 1.52
CA VAL A 48 9.61 -4.31 0.89
C VAL A 48 9.31 -4.22 -0.61
N LEU A 49 9.16 -3.01 -1.11
CA LEU A 49 8.62 -2.71 -2.44
C LEU A 49 9.75 -2.42 -3.43
N ASP A 50 9.69 -3.00 -4.64
CA ASP A 50 10.68 -2.77 -5.70
C ASP A 50 12.14 -2.88 -5.19
N TYR A 51 12.43 -4.01 -4.53
CA TYR A 51 13.73 -4.33 -3.97
C TYR A 51 13.95 -5.85 -4.01
N HIS A 52 14.99 -6.31 -4.71
CA HIS A 52 15.26 -7.71 -5.11
C HIS A 52 14.23 -8.37 -6.04
N ASP A 53 12.93 -8.13 -5.85
CA ASP A 53 11.86 -8.50 -6.77
C ASP A 53 10.78 -7.41 -6.79
N ASP A 54 9.67 -7.61 -7.50
CA ASP A 54 8.58 -6.62 -7.53
C ASP A 54 8.08 -6.34 -6.09
N ILE A 55 7.90 -7.39 -5.27
CA ILE A 55 7.62 -7.30 -3.82
C ILE A 55 8.36 -8.40 -3.06
N LEU A 56 8.94 -8.03 -1.93
CA LEU A 56 9.49 -8.94 -0.94
C LEU A 56 8.65 -8.85 0.34
N ILE A 57 8.36 -9.99 0.98
CA ILE A 57 7.64 -10.02 2.26
C ILE A 57 8.52 -10.73 3.28
N LEU A 58 8.90 -10.00 4.32
CA LEU A 58 9.59 -10.56 5.48
C LEU A 58 8.58 -11.04 6.51
N ASP A 59 8.95 -12.07 7.28
CA ASP A 59 8.11 -12.73 8.29
C ASP A 59 7.98 -11.98 9.63
N SER A 60 8.61 -10.80 9.76
CA SER A 60 8.41 -9.90 10.88
C SER A 60 8.69 -8.45 10.49
N GLU A 61 7.94 -7.52 11.06
CA GLU A 61 8.16 -6.07 10.92
C GLU A 61 9.48 -5.63 11.58
N TYR A 62 9.85 -6.27 12.69
CA TYR A 62 10.94 -5.80 13.55
C TYR A 62 12.14 -6.75 13.58
N THR A 63 11.92 -8.07 13.53
CA THR A 63 12.97 -9.08 13.64
C THR A 63 12.84 -10.14 12.55
N PRO A 64 12.97 -9.77 11.26
CA PRO A 64 12.76 -10.69 10.15
C PRO A 64 13.87 -11.75 10.06
N GLU A 65 13.48 -13.01 9.88
CA GLU A 65 14.40 -14.13 9.65
C GLU A 65 14.23 -14.73 8.25
N LYS A 66 13.00 -14.73 7.75
CA LYS A 66 12.63 -15.35 6.48
C LYS A 66 12.00 -14.35 5.52
N ALA A 67 12.14 -14.67 4.24
CA ALA A 67 11.76 -13.80 3.14
C ALA A 67 11.03 -14.58 2.05
N SER A 68 9.88 -14.06 1.63
CA SER A 68 9.10 -14.54 0.49
C SER A 68 9.20 -13.55 -0.66
N PHE A 69 9.64 -14.01 -1.82
CA PHE A 69 9.88 -13.16 -3.00
C PHE A 69 8.70 -13.28 -3.96
N TYR A 70 8.17 -12.15 -4.43
CA TYR A 70 7.01 -12.08 -5.31
C TYR A 70 7.35 -11.32 -6.59
N GLN A 71 7.26 -12.03 -7.70
CA GLN A 71 7.37 -11.48 -9.04
C GLN A 71 5.98 -11.37 -9.65
N ILE A 72 5.48 -10.15 -9.80
CA ILE A 72 4.13 -9.82 -10.26
C ILE A 72 4.17 -9.43 -11.73
N LYS A 73 3.57 -10.26 -12.59
CA LYS A 73 3.52 -10.02 -14.03
C LYS A 73 2.10 -10.14 -14.56
N THR A 74 1.75 -9.26 -15.49
CA THR A 74 0.40 -9.20 -16.06
C THR A 74 0.35 -9.64 -17.51
N ARG A 75 -0.80 -10.16 -17.94
CA ARG A 75 -1.12 -10.48 -19.33
C ARG A 75 -2.51 -9.96 -19.67
N THR A 76 -2.64 -9.39 -20.86
CA THR A 76 -3.95 -8.98 -21.40
C THR A 76 -4.78 -10.20 -21.80
N ASN A 77 -4.15 -11.19 -22.44
CA ASN A 77 -4.80 -12.39 -22.95
C ASN A 77 -3.93 -13.63 -22.76
N GLY A 78 -4.59 -14.79 -22.71
CA GLY A 78 -3.97 -16.10 -22.65
C GLY A 78 -3.43 -16.47 -21.27
N SER A 79 -2.74 -17.61 -21.22
CA SER A 79 -2.15 -18.16 -20.00
C SER A 79 -0.63 -18.11 -20.06
N TRP A 80 0.03 -18.09 -18.91
CA TRP A 80 1.47 -18.32 -18.81
C TRP A 80 1.78 -19.78 -19.15
N THR A 81 2.83 -20.00 -19.93
CA THR A 81 3.34 -21.34 -20.24
C THR A 81 4.73 -21.53 -19.65
N LEU A 82 5.13 -22.77 -19.37
CA LEU A 82 6.46 -23.02 -18.85
C LEU A 82 7.59 -22.45 -19.74
N PRO A 83 7.55 -22.58 -21.08
CA PRO A 83 8.52 -21.91 -21.94
C PRO A 83 8.57 -20.38 -21.76
N SER A 84 7.43 -19.73 -21.52
CA SER A 84 7.39 -18.27 -21.31
C SER A 84 7.97 -17.82 -19.96
N LEU A 85 7.98 -18.72 -18.97
CA LEU A 85 8.58 -18.50 -17.65
C LEU A 85 10.08 -18.78 -17.64
N LEU A 86 10.53 -19.77 -18.45
CA LEU A 86 11.93 -20.17 -18.60
C LEU A 86 12.67 -19.43 -19.72
N LYS A 87 11.99 -18.56 -20.47
CA LYS A 87 12.61 -17.80 -21.55
C LYS A 87 13.63 -16.80 -20.99
N GLN A 88 14.87 -16.89 -21.47
CA GLN A 88 15.90 -15.88 -21.29
C GLN A 88 15.88 -14.89 -22.46
N ASP A 89 15.85 -13.60 -22.15
CA ASP A 89 15.97 -12.53 -23.15
C ASP A 89 17.45 -12.09 -23.29
N LYS A 90 17.82 -11.52 -24.43
CA LYS A 90 19.18 -10.99 -24.64
C LYS A 90 19.37 -9.71 -23.83
N GLY A 91 20.38 -9.67 -22.97
CA GLY A 91 20.90 -8.43 -22.38
C GLY A 91 22.07 -7.89 -23.18
N GLU A 92 22.64 -6.77 -22.74
CA GLU A 92 23.76 -6.10 -23.43
C GLU A 92 25.02 -6.97 -23.53
N GLN A 93 25.37 -7.68 -22.45
CA GLN A 93 26.61 -8.47 -22.36
C GLN A 93 26.39 -9.97 -22.17
N LYS A 94 25.22 -10.38 -21.66
CA LYS A 94 24.86 -11.79 -21.41
C LYS A 94 23.35 -11.99 -21.53
N LEU A 95 22.93 -13.26 -21.63
CA LEU A 95 21.52 -13.61 -21.47
C LEU A 95 21.04 -13.17 -20.09
N LEU A 96 19.88 -12.51 -20.04
CA LEU A 96 19.22 -12.19 -18.79
C LEU A 96 18.63 -13.45 -18.18
N ASN A 97 18.48 -13.43 -16.86
CA ASN A 97 17.79 -14.50 -16.18
C ASN A 97 16.34 -14.61 -16.64
N SER A 98 15.84 -15.84 -16.74
CA SER A 98 14.43 -16.10 -17.03
C SER A 98 13.54 -15.64 -15.87
N LYS A 99 12.20 -15.66 -16.02
CA LYS A 99 11.31 -15.23 -14.92
C LYS A 99 11.46 -16.12 -13.70
N LEU A 100 11.45 -17.44 -13.92
CA LEU A 100 11.74 -18.42 -12.87
C LEU A 100 13.20 -18.37 -12.42
N GLY A 101 14.13 -18.10 -13.33
CA GLY A 101 15.53 -17.92 -12.98
C GLY A 101 15.77 -16.74 -12.06
N LYS A 102 15.13 -15.58 -12.30
CA LYS A 102 15.19 -14.42 -11.39
C LYS A 102 14.71 -14.77 -9.98
N LEU A 103 13.58 -15.47 -9.87
CA LEU A 103 13.09 -15.96 -8.58
C LEU A 103 14.10 -16.92 -7.93
N TYR A 104 14.62 -17.89 -8.67
CA TYR A 104 15.60 -18.84 -8.15
C TYR A 104 16.93 -18.17 -7.74
N ASN A 105 17.32 -17.09 -8.42
CA ASN A 105 18.48 -16.28 -8.05
C ASN A 105 18.33 -15.68 -6.65
N ASN A 106 17.11 -15.33 -6.21
CA ASN A 106 16.87 -14.89 -4.84
C ASN A 106 17.16 -16.01 -3.84
N LYS A 107 16.73 -17.26 -4.12
CA LYS A 107 17.12 -18.41 -3.29
C LYS A 107 18.63 -18.61 -3.24
N LEU A 108 19.35 -18.40 -4.34
CA LEU A 108 20.81 -18.51 -4.35
C LEU A 108 21.50 -17.41 -3.54
N ASN A 109 20.96 -16.19 -3.55
CA ASN A 109 21.48 -15.06 -2.76
C ASN A 109 21.13 -15.19 -1.28
N PHE A 110 19.98 -15.80 -0.96
CA PHE A 110 19.42 -15.92 0.38
C PHE A 110 19.07 -17.38 0.72
N PRO A 111 20.05 -18.29 0.77
CA PRO A 111 19.79 -19.74 0.86
C PRO A 111 19.05 -20.11 2.14
N GLU A 112 19.44 -19.58 3.29
CA GLU A 112 18.82 -19.94 4.57
C GLU A 112 17.59 -19.07 4.90
N ASN A 113 17.43 -17.92 4.24
CA ASN A 113 16.36 -16.98 4.54
C ASN A 113 15.15 -17.12 3.59
N THR A 114 15.31 -17.74 2.42
CA THR A 114 14.20 -17.84 1.47
C THR A 114 13.13 -18.83 1.96
N LEU A 115 11.95 -18.29 2.27
CA LEU A 115 10.75 -19.07 2.62
C LEU A 115 10.02 -19.56 1.37
N SER A 116 9.79 -18.65 0.41
CA SER A 116 9.05 -18.98 -0.80
C SER A 116 9.41 -18.08 -1.98
N LEU A 117 9.20 -18.62 -3.18
CA LEU A 117 9.36 -17.95 -4.45
C LEU A 117 8.01 -17.93 -5.17
N ASN A 118 7.48 -16.76 -5.49
CA ASN A 118 6.10 -16.64 -5.94
C ASN A 118 6.04 -15.87 -7.25
N PHE A 119 5.57 -16.53 -8.30
CA PHE A 119 5.23 -15.87 -9.55
C PHE A 119 3.73 -15.59 -9.57
N VAL A 120 3.35 -14.32 -9.63
CA VAL A 120 1.96 -13.87 -9.49
C VAL A 120 1.45 -13.28 -10.79
N SER A 121 0.20 -13.61 -11.17
CA SER A 121 -0.42 -13.01 -12.35
C SER A 121 -1.94 -12.90 -12.28
N ASN A 122 -2.50 -11.95 -13.05
CA ASN A 122 -3.92 -11.82 -13.33
C ASN A 122 -4.47 -12.91 -14.28
N THR A 123 -3.64 -13.87 -14.71
CA THR A 123 -4.02 -14.92 -15.67
C THR A 123 -3.53 -16.29 -15.24
N THR A 124 -4.16 -17.32 -15.79
CA THR A 124 -3.90 -18.73 -15.45
C THR A 124 -2.59 -19.26 -16.02
N TYR A 125 -2.22 -20.48 -15.62
CA TYR A 125 -1.03 -21.20 -16.06
C TYR A 125 -1.40 -22.42 -16.92
N ASN A 126 -0.94 -22.46 -18.16
CA ASN A 126 -1.07 -23.62 -19.04
C ASN A 126 0.14 -24.55 -18.84
N ILE A 127 0.14 -25.24 -17.70
CA ILE A 127 1.19 -26.17 -17.25
C ILE A 127 0.51 -27.45 -16.76
N LYS A 128 1.05 -28.61 -17.14
CA LYS A 128 0.48 -29.91 -16.76
C LYS A 128 0.80 -30.26 -15.32
N LEU A 129 -0.23 -30.64 -14.56
CA LEU A 129 -0.16 -31.14 -13.20
C LEU A 129 0.12 -32.65 -13.17
N GLY A 130 0.43 -33.20 -11.98
CA GLY A 130 0.70 -34.63 -11.80
C GLY A 130 -0.40 -35.57 -12.33
N ASN A 131 -1.66 -35.11 -12.37
CA ASN A 131 -2.79 -35.83 -12.96
C ASN A 131 -2.93 -35.64 -14.49
N ASN A 132 -1.93 -35.05 -15.15
CA ASN A 132 -1.89 -34.70 -16.58
C ASN A 132 -2.93 -33.67 -17.07
N LYS A 133 -3.76 -33.10 -16.20
CA LYS A 133 -4.62 -31.96 -16.53
C LYS A 133 -3.81 -30.65 -16.50
N ASN A 134 -4.26 -29.61 -17.21
CA ASN A 134 -3.60 -28.30 -17.11
C ASN A 134 -4.09 -27.53 -15.89
N ALA A 135 -3.20 -26.76 -15.26
CA ALA A 135 -3.52 -25.89 -14.13
C ALA A 135 -4.62 -24.86 -14.45
N LYS A 136 -4.65 -24.30 -15.67
CA LYS A 136 -5.72 -23.39 -16.10
C LYS A 136 -7.13 -24.01 -16.07
N ASP A 137 -7.23 -25.35 -16.11
CA ASP A 137 -8.49 -26.09 -16.13
C ASP A 137 -8.80 -26.73 -14.75
N SER A 138 -7.98 -26.48 -13.73
CA SER A 138 -8.11 -27.13 -12.40
C SER A 138 -8.85 -26.30 -11.36
N GLY A 139 -9.13 -25.02 -11.62
CA GLY A 139 -9.75 -24.11 -10.65
C GLY A 139 -8.83 -23.70 -9.48
N LEU A 140 -7.53 -24.05 -9.53
CA LEU A 140 -6.57 -23.71 -8.49
C LEU A 140 -6.07 -22.28 -8.68
N SER A 141 -6.08 -21.49 -7.61
CA SER A 141 -5.45 -20.17 -7.57
C SER A 141 -3.95 -20.22 -7.24
N ILE A 142 -3.49 -21.31 -6.61
CA ILE A 142 -2.07 -21.52 -6.25
C ILE A 142 -1.62 -22.89 -6.79
N ILE A 143 -0.55 -22.88 -7.57
CA ILE A 143 0.07 -24.08 -8.12
C ILE A 143 1.52 -24.16 -7.64
N SER A 144 1.79 -25.03 -6.68
CA SER A 144 3.17 -25.38 -6.29
C SER A 144 3.86 -26.11 -7.44
N LEU A 145 5.10 -25.74 -7.75
CA LEU A 145 5.91 -26.44 -8.74
C LEU A 145 6.16 -27.91 -8.33
N ASN A 146 6.01 -28.28 -7.06
CA ASN A 146 6.10 -29.67 -6.64
C ASN A 146 4.95 -30.54 -7.22
N HIS A 147 3.83 -29.94 -7.60
CA HIS A 147 2.66 -30.68 -8.10
C HIS A 147 2.54 -30.72 -9.63
N ILE A 148 3.51 -30.16 -10.37
CA ILE A 148 3.56 -30.29 -11.84
C ILE A 148 4.01 -31.69 -12.25
N CYS A 149 3.65 -32.13 -13.46
CA CYS A 149 4.02 -33.47 -13.92
C CYS A 149 5.54 -33.62 -14.14
N SER A 150 6.04 -34.85 -14.10
CA SER A 150 7.47 -35.14 -14.21
C SER A 150 8.13 -34.57 -15.47
N LYS A 151 7.41 -34.52 -16.60
CA LYS A 151 7.90 -33.92 -17.84
C LYS A 151 8.09 -32.40 -17.73
N GLU A 152 7.21 -31.71 -17.01
CA GLU A 152 7.38 -30.27 -16.78
C GLU A 152 8.48 -30.01 -15.72
N LYS A 153 8.62 -30.87 -14.69
CA LYS A 153 9.74 -30.80 -13.73
C LYS A 153 11.10 -30.95 -14.43
N GLU A 154 11.23 -31.92 -15.33
CA GLU A 154 12.48 -32.12 -16.09
C GLU A 154 12.86 -30.86 -16.88
N LYS A 155 11.91 -30.23 -17.59
CA LYS A 155 12.14 -28.97 -18.31
C LYS A 155 12.61 -27.84 -17.40
N VAL A 156 12.00 -27.69 -16.21
CA VAL A 156 12.43 -26.71 -15.21
C VAL A 156 13.87 -26.97 -14.79
N LEU A 157 14.19 -28.20 -14.37
CA LEU A 157 15.54 -28.55 -13.93
C LEU A 157 16.57 -28.30 -15.04
N THR A 158 16.34 -28.80 -16.25
CA THR A 158 17.28 -28.62 -17.35
C THR A 158 17.54 -27.14 -17.63
N ALA A 159 16.50 -26.31 -17.63
CA ALA A 159 16.64 -24.87 -17.87
C ALA A 159 17.38 -24.16 -16.73
N ILE A 160 17.00 -24.40 -15.47
CA ILE A 160 17.60 -23.74 -14.30
C ILE A 160 19.05 -24.19 -14.09
N LYS A 161 19.35 -25.49 -14.21
CA LYS A 161 20.73 -26.00 -14.13
C LYS A 161 21.63 -25.35 -15.18
N LYS A 162 21.12 -25.21 -16.41
CA LYS A 162 21.82 -24.54 -17.50
C LYS A 162 22.02 -23.04 -17.22
N GLU A 163 20.99 -22.36 -16.73
CA GLU A 163 21.00 -20.92 -16.47
C GLU A 163 22.02 -20.54 -15.38
N PHE A 164 22.17 -21.37 -14.34
CA PHE A 164 23.06 -21.11 -13.20
C PHE A 164 24.33 -21.97 -13.15
N ALA A 165 24.56 -22.83 -14.15
CA ALA A 165 25.65 -23.80 -14.19
C ALA A 165 25.77 -24.62 -12.88
N LYS A 166 24.62 -25.06 -12.33
CA LYS A 166 24.53 -25.78 -11.04
C LYS A 166 23.93 -27.17 -11.24
N GLU A 167 24.47 -28.17 -10.54
CA GLU A 167 24.02 -29.56 -10.70
C GLU A 167 22.77 -29.92 -9.92
N ASP A 168 22.63 -29.41 -8.69
CA ASP A 168 21.43 -29.61 -7.86
C ASP A 168 20.62 -28.32 -7.75
N CYS A 169 19.37 -28.40 -8.18
CA CYS A 169 18.38 -27.32 -8.13
C CYS A 169 17.00 -27.86 -7.73
N ASN A 170 16.93 -29.04 -7.09
CA ASN A 170 15.65 -29.69 -6.79
C ASN A 170 14.82 -28.91 -5.78
N GLU A 171 15.45 -28.12 -4.91
CA GLU A 171 14.78 -27.28 -3.93
C GLU A 171 13.78 -26.29 -4.55
N ILE A 172 13.98 -25.88 -5.81
CA ILE A 172 13.07 -24.97 -6.52
C ILE A 172 11.62 -25.46 -6.49
N PHE A 173 11.39 -26.78 -6.53
CA PHE A 173 10.04 -27.35 -6.54
C PHE A 173 9.32 -27.19 -5.21
N ASN A 174 10.07 -27.21 -4.10
CA ASN A 174 9.50 -27.19 -2.76
C ASN A 174 9.10 -25.79 -2.31
N ILE A 175 9.74 -24.75 -2.87
CA ILE A 175 9.57 -23.36 -2.44
C ILE A 175 8.88 -22.48 -3.48
N THR A 176 8.68 -22.95 -4.71
CA THR A 176 8.13 -22.10 -5.79
C THR A 176 6.65 -22.33 -6.05
N ASN A 177 5.89 -21.24 -6.06
CA ASN A 177 4.46 -21.21 -6.33
C ASN A 177 4.13 -20.32 -7.53
N LEU A 178 3.13 -20.75 -8.31
CA LEU A 178 2.51 -19.96 -9.37
C LEU A 178 1.12 -19.54 -8.87
N ILE A 179 0.88 -18.24 -8.75
CA ILE A 179 -0.30 -17.67 -8.11
C ILE A 179 -1.13 -16.91 -9.16
N VAL A 180 -2.43 -17.16 -9.17
CA VAL A 180 -3.44 -16.42 -9.91
C VAL A 180 -4.16 -15.51 -8.93
N THR A 181 -4.05 -14.20 -9.12
CA THR A 181 -4.73 -13.20 -8.29
C THR A 181 -6.11 -12.85 -8.85
N PRO A 182 -7.09 -12.53 -7.99
CA PRO A 182 -8.42 -12.09 -8.44
C PRO A 182 -8.43 -10.67 -9.03
N LEU A 183 -7.32 -9.94 -9.01
CA LEU A 183 -7.22 -8.62 -9.63
C LEU A 183 -7.32 -8.71 -11.15
N SER A 184 -8.21 -7.91 -11.73
CA SER A 184 -8.32 -7.78 -13.18
C SER A 184 -7.38 -6.69 -13.69
N LEU A 185 -6.72 -6.90 -14.84
CA LEU A 185 -5.76 -5.92 -15.36
C LEU A 185 -6.40 -4.58 -15.77
N GLY A 186 -7.69 -4.60 -16.16
CA GLY A 186 -8.41 -3.42 -16.60
C GLY A 186 -9.18 -2.69 -15.50
N ASP A 187 -9.40 -3.32 -14.36
CA ASP A 187 -10.27 -2.80 -13.29
C ASP A 187 -9.72 -3.12 -11.88
N HIS A 188 -8.39 -3.24 -11.77
CA HIS A 188 -7.72 -3.59 -10.51
C HIS A 188 -8.03 -2.60 -9.38
N LYS A 189 -8.16 -1.31 -9.69
CA LYS A 189 -8.49 -0.28 -8.69
C LYS A 189 -9.87 -0.51 -8.07
N SER A 190 -10.89 -0.81 -8.88
CA SER A 190 -12.24 -1.07 -8.36
C SER A 190 -12.27 -2.36 -7.52
N HIS A 191 -11.52 -3.39 -7.94
CA HIS A 191 -11.34 -4.61 -7.14
C HIS A 191 -10.65 -4.31 -5.80
N ALA A 192 -9.58 -3.51 -5.80
CA ALA A 192 -8.86 -3.11 -4.60
C ALA A 192 -9.77 -2.33 -3.63
N LEU A 193 -10.56 -1.38 -4.14
CA LEU A 193 -11.57 -0.66 -3.35
C LEU A 193 -12.62 -1.60 -2.73
N GLY A 194 -13.11 -2.59 -3.49
CA GLY A 194 -14.03 -3.59 -2.97
C GLY A 194 -13.43 -4.43 -1.84
N ILE A 195 -12.15 -4.80 -1.96
CA ILE A 195 -11.41 -5.53 -0.92
C ILE A 195 -11.19 -4.67 0.32
N VAL A 196 -10.80 -3.40 0.15
CA VAL A 196 -10.70 -2.43 1.25
C VAL A 196 -12.03 -2.29 1.98
N ASN A 197 -13.14 -2.18 1.25
CA ASN A 197 -14.46 -2.06 1.85
C ASN A 197 -14.80 -3.28 2.73
N ASN A 198 -14.53 -4.48 2.21
CA ASN A 198 -14.75 -5.72 2.95
C ASN A 198 -13.84 -5.82 4.17
N PHE A 199 -12.57 -5.42 4.03
CA PHE A 199 -11.61 -5.33 5.13
C PHE A 199 -12.13 -4.41 6.25
N LEU A 200 -12.57 -3.20 5.92
CA LEU A 200 -13.08 -2.25 6.90
C LEU A 200 -14.32 -2.79 7.63
N ILE A 201 -15.29 -3.35 6.89
CA ILE A 201 -16.50 -3.92 7.50
C ILE A 201 -16.18 -5.07 8.46
N LYS A 202 -15.26 -5.97 8.08
CA LYS A 202 -14.91 -7.12 8.92
C LYS A 202 -14.16 -6.75 10.20
N ASN A 203 -13.53 -5.59 10.22
CA ASN A 203 -12.71 -5.13 11.34
C ASN A 203 -13.41 -4.00 12.12
N ASP A 204 -14.74 -3.89 12.05
CA ASP A 204 -15.56 -2.88 12.76
C ASP A 204 -15.23 -1.42 12.41
N TYR A 205 -14.75 -1.19 11.18
CA TYR A 205 -14.49 0.11 10.60
C TYR A 205 -15.47 0.44 9.47
N GLU A 206 -16.69 -0.10 9.45
CA GLU A 206 -17.66 0.10 8.36
C GLU A 206 -18.09 1.56 8.17
N LYS A 207 -17.89 2.41 9.19
CA LYS A 207 -18.16 3.85 9.10
C LYS A 207 -16.95 4.66 8.61
N VAL A 208 -15.78 4.03 8.46
CA VAL A 208 -14.61 4.64 7.82
C VAL A 208 -14.84 4.66 6.31
N ASN A 209 -14.49 5.76 5.66
CA ASN A 209 -14.64 5.85 4.22
C ASN A 209 -13.57 5.02 3.50
N THR A 210 -14.03 4.04 2.73
CA THR A 210 -13.24 3.11 1.91
C THR A 210 -12.23 3.80 0.99
N ASP A 211 -12.62 4.85 0.27
CA ASP A 211 -11.74 5.55 -0.66
C ASP A 211 -10.60 6.29 0.07
N LEU A 212 -10.87 6.79 1.28
CA LEU A 212 -9.86 7.46 2.10
C LEU A 212 -8.83 6.50 2.63
N PHE A 213 -9.27 5.38 3.19
CA PHE A 213 -8.37 4.35 3.66
C PHE A 213 -7.51 3.79 2.51
N TYR A 214 -8.13 3.50 1.36
CA TYR A 214 -7.44 3.07 0.15
C TYR A 214 -6.36 4.09 -0.26
N LYS A 215 -6.71 5.37 -0.39
CA LYS A 215 -5.76 6.42 -0.80
C LYS A 215 -4.61 6.59 0.18
N ALA A 216 -4.88 6.52 1.49
CA ALA A 216 -3.85 6.63 2.51
C ALA A 216 -2.84 5.48 2.41
N LEU A 217 -3.32 4.23 2.36
CA LEU A 217 -2.46 3.06 2.27
C LEU A 217 -1.76 2.93 0.92
N TYR A 218 -2.48 3.18 -0.18
CA TYR A 218 -1.91 3.19 -1.52
C TYR A 218 -0.83 4.27 -1.63
N GLY A 219 -1.03 5.46 -1.06
CA GLY A 219 -0.05 6.55 -1.10
C GLY A 219 1.26 6.23 -0.37
N GLU A 220 1.22 5.49 0.74
CA GLU A 220 2.41 4.97 1.41
C GLU A 220 3.17 3.99 0.52
N ILE A 221 2.45 3.04 -0.09
CA ILE A 221 3.02 2.07 -1.04
C ILE A 221 3.61 2.77 -2.26
N ASP A 222 2.92 3.78 -2.79
CA ASP A 222 3.31 4.53 -3.98
C ASP A 222 4.64 5.25 -3.78
N ILE A 223 4.81 5.99 -2.68
CA ILE A 223 6.10 6.64 -2.35
C ILE A 223 7.22 5.61 -2.24
N LYS A 224 6.97 4.56 -1.46
CA LYS A 224 8.02 3.61 -1.09
C LYS A 224 8.46 2.78 -2.29
N ASN A 225 7.52 2.41 -3.14
CA ASN A 225 7.82 1.77 -4.41
C ASN A 225 8.68 2.68 -5.31
N ASP A 226 8.30 3.95 -5.45
CA ASP A 226 8.91 4.90 -6.39
C ASP A 226 10.20 5.56 -5.86
N TYR A 227 10.71 5.13 -4.70
CA TYR A 227 12.01 5.56 -4.21
C TYR A 227 13.16 4.94 -5.03
N GLU A 228 13.83 5.73 -5.88
CA GLU A 228 14.85 5.22 -6.83
C GLU A 228 16.29 5.24 -6.30
N TYR A 229 16.56 5.91 -5.17
CA TYR A 229 17.91 6.09 -4.66
C TYR A 229 18.46 4.83 -3.97
N SER A 230 19.78 4.67 -4.01
CA SER A 230 20.43 3.56 -3.34
C SER A 230 20.31 3.68 -1.82
N LEU A 231 19.96 2.56 -1.18
CA LEU A 231 19.90 2.45 0.27
C LEU A 231 21.29 2.14 0.83
N GLN A 232 21.67 2.83 1.90
CA GLN A 232 22.96 2.66 2.60
C GLN A 232 22.81 2.00 3.97
N THR A 233 21.61 2.04 4.56
CA THR A 233 21.36 1.52 5.91
C THR A 233 20.07 0.71 6.00
N VAL A 234 19.97 -0.13 7.03
CA VAL A 234 18.73 -0.85 7.36
C VAL A 234 17.60 0.14 7.66
N THR A 235 17.88 1.21 8.40
CA THR A 235 16.90 2.27 8.68
C THR A 235 16.32 2.87 7.40
N GLU A 236 17.16 3.13 6.38
CA GLU A 236 16.67 3.61 5.09
C GLU A 236 15.79 2.59 4.38
N LEU A 237 16.11 1.29 4.43
CA LEU A 237 15.26 0.23 3.86
C LEU A 237 13.86 0.25 4.51
N LEU A 238 13.82 0.30 5.85
CA LEU A 238 12.58 0.34 6.62
C LEU A 238 11.75 1.59 6.27
N GLU A 239 12.38 2.76 6.29
CA GLU A 239 11.67 4.02 6.08
C GLU A 239 11.26 4.26 4.62
N LYS A 240 12.14 3.96 3.66
CA LYS A 240 12.00 4.38 2.26
C LYS A 240 11.40 3.34 1.34
N LYS A 241 11.47 2.05 1.70
CA LYS A 241 11.02 0.96 0.81
C LYS A 241 10.02 0.01 1.46
N SER A 242 9.71 0.18 2.76
CA SER A 242 8.97 -0.85 3.50
C SER A 242 7.66 -0.42 4.15
N VAL A 243 6.65 -1.28 4.12
CA VAL A 243 5.31 -1.11 4.75
C VAL A 243 5.03 -2.32 5.64
N GLY A 244 4.81 -2.09 6.93
CA GLY A 244 4.44 -3.12 7.90
C GLY A 244 3.00 -2.98 8.40
N GLY A 245 2.56 -3.92 9.24
CA GLY A 245 1.24 -3.89 9.87
C GLY A 245 1.01 -2.63 10.71
N SER A 246 2.06 -2.08 11.33
CA SER A 246 1.98 -0.82 12.08
C SER A 246 1.49 0.36 11.23
N THR A 247 1.77 0.36 9.92
CA THR A 247 1.31 1.40 8.98
C THR A 247 -0.20 1.33 8.79
N ILE A 248 -0.76 0.14 8.65
CA ILE A 248 -2.21 -0.07 8.54
C ILE A 248 -2.89 0.38 9.83
N THR A 249 -2.39 -0.07 10.99
CA THR A 249 -2.90 0.35 12.31
C THR A 249 -2.86 1.87 12.47
N LYS A 250 -1.77 2.52 12.06
CA LYS A 250 -1.62 3.98 12.13
C LYS A 250 -2.64 4.70 11.25
N ILE A 251 -2.92 4.18 10.05
CA ILE A 251 -3.93 4.74 9.15
C ILE A 251 -5.34 4.58 9.75
N LEU A 252 -5.67 3.38 10.26
CA LEU A 252 -6.97 3.12 10.90
C LEU A 252 -7.22 4.08 12.07
N LYS A 253 -6.24 4.22 12.98
CA LYS A 253 -6.34 5.12 14.15
C LYS A 253 -6.54 6.60 13.78
N ARG A 254 -6.06 7.03 12.61
CA ARG A 254 -6.22 8.42 12.11
C ARG A 254 -7.58 8.66 11.46
N LEU A 255 -8.19 7.63 10.89
CA LEU A 255 -9.41 7.74 10.12
C LEU A 255 -10.62 7.48 11.03
N VAL A 256 -11.06 8.53 11.71
CA VAL A 256 -12.34 8.52 12.41
C VAL A 256 -13.49 8.49 11.37
N PRO A 257 -14.59 7.76 11.64
CA PRO A 257 -15.81 7.81 10.84
C PRO A 257 -16.27 9.22 10.44
N SER A 258 -16.68 9.41 9.18
CA SER A 258 -17.13 10.73 8.70
C SER A 258 -18.33 11.25 9.46
N THR A 259 -19.23 10.34 9.89
CA THR A 259 -20.39 10.67 10.73
C THR A 259 -19.99 11.28 12.07
N LEU A 260 -18.96 10.76 12.71
CA LEU A 260 -18.45 11.30 13.97
C LEU A 260 -17.82 12.69 13.78
N TYR A 261 -17.11 12.92 12.66
CA TYR A 261 -16.61 14.26 12.36
C TYR A 261 -17.73 15.28 12.16
N ASP A 262 -18.81 14.90 11.47
CA ASP A 262 -19.97 15.79 11.24
C ASP A 262 -20.75 16.06 12.54
N GLU A 263 -20.96 15.03 13.36
CA GLU A 263 -21.63 15.14 14.67
C GLU A 263 -20.82 16.00 15.64
N PHE A 264 -19.53 15.70 15.80
CA PHE A 264 -18.65 16.47 16.67
C PHE A 264 -18.52 17.93 16.21
N TRP A 265 -18.40 18.18 14.90
CA TRP A 265 -18.35 19.56 14.41
C TRP A 265 -19.64 20.32 14.68
N LYS A 266 -20.80 19.66 14.65
CA LYS A 266 -22.06 20.28 15.02
C LYS A 266 -22.05 20.73 16.48
N GLU A 267 -21.57 19.89 17.39
CA GLU A 267 -21.44 20.22 18.82
C GLU A 267 -20.49 21.41 19.04
N VAL A 268 -19.30 21.36 18.44
CA VAL A 268 -18.32 22.45 18.52
C VAL A 268 -18.89 23.76 17.95
N LYS A 269 -19.58 23.68 16.81
CA LYS A 269 -20.17 24.86 16.16
C LYS A 269 -21.29 25.47 17.01
N ASP A 270 -22.12 24.64 17.64
CA ASP A 270 -23.17 25.09 18.54
C ASP A 270 -22.57 25.78 19.77
N GLU A 271 -21.48 25.23 20.35
CA GLU A 271 -20.73 25.87 21.44
C GLU A 271 -20.13 27.22 21.03
N LEU A 272 -19.44 27.28 19.87
CA LEU A 272 -18.85 28.50 19.34
C LEU A 272 -19.92 29.58 19.11
N TYR A 273 -21.08 29.21 18.56
CA TYR A 273 -22.19 30.13 18.36
C TYR A 273 -22.75 30.66 19.69
N ASN A 274 -22.96 29.76 20.66
CA ASN A 274 -23.52 30.11 21.97
C ASN A 274 -22.56 30.89 22.88
N SER A 275 -21.25 30.84 22.63
CA SER A 275 -20.25 31.63 23.35
C SER A 275 -20.43 33.14 23.17
N ASN A 276 -21.13 33.58 22.12
CA ASN A 276 -21.22 34.98 21.68
C ASN A 276 -19.86 35.65 21.39
N LEU A 277 -18.76 34.89 21.30
CA LEU A 277 -17.42 35.40 21.00
C LEU A 277 -17.11 35.44 19.49
N TYR A 278 -17.85 34.67 18.69
CA TYR A 278 -17.55 34.46 17.27
C TYR A 278 -18.69 34.93 16.36
N SER A 279 -18.36 35.81 15.42
CA SER A 279 -19.32 36.26 14.39
C SER A 279 -19.62 35.16 13.37
N LEU A 280 -20.74 35.27 12.65
CA LEU A 280 -21.10 34.37 11.54
C LEU A 280 -19.98 34.25 10.49
N SER A 281 -19.27 35.35 10.21
CA SER A 281 -18.14 35.34 9.28
C SER A 281 -16.99 34.47 9.80
N ILE A 282 -16.67 34.55 11.09
CA ILE A 282 -15.63 33.72 11.71
C ILE A 282 -16.05 32.25 11.77
N LEU A 283 -17.31 31.96 12.12
CA LEU A 283 -17.84 30.59 12.10
C LEU A 283 -17.75 29.94 10.70
N ASN A 284 -17.96 30.72 9.63
CA ASN A 284 -17.79 30.22 8.26
C ASN A 284 -16.32 29.88 7.94
N LYS A 285 -15.36 30.64 8.47
CA LYS A 285 -13.93 30.33 8.31
C LYS A 285 -13.57 29.03 9.02
N TYR A 286 -14.02 28.83 10.25
CA TYR A 286 -13.81 27.55 10.94
C TYR A 286 -14.50 26.38 10.24
N ASN A 287 -15.71 26.57 9.71
CA ASN A 287 -16.39 25.53 8.94
C ASN A 287 -15.62 25.14 7.66
N TYR A 288 -15.02 26.12 6.98
CA TYR A 288 -14.13 25.86 5.85
C TYR A 288 -12.85 25.14 6.30
N ALA A 289 -12.20 25.64 7.36
CA ALA A 289 -10.98 25.07 7.91
C ALA A 289 -11.18 23.63 8.38
N TRP A 290 -12.27 23.33 9.10
CA TRP A 290 -12.64 21.98 9.52
C TRP A 290 -12.73 21.02 8.33
N LYS A 291 -13.47 21.38 7.28
CA LYS A 291 -13.58 20.58 6.06
C LYS A 291 -12.23 20.43 5.36
N LYS A 292 -11.41 21.49 5.33
CA LYS A 292 -10.08 21.48 4.73
C LYS A 292 -9.13 20.55 5.51
N CYS A 293 -9.07 20.65 6.84
CA CYS A 293 -8.29 19.76 7.71
C CYS A 293 -8.71 18.30 7.50
N HIS A 294 -10.02 18.04 7.47
CA HIS A 294 -10.55 16.70 7.24
C HIS A 294 -10.07 16.17 5.88
N LEU A 295 -10.23 16.94 4.81
CA LEU A 295 -9.76 16.58 3.45
C LEU A 295 -8.25 16.50 3.32
N ASP A 296 -7.48 17.27 4.07
CA ASP A 296 -6.01 17.23 4.00
C ASP A 296 -5.44 16.05 4.79
N LYS A 297 -6.03 15.70 5.94
CA LYS A 297 -5.70 14.45 6.67
C LYS A 297 -6.01 13.19 5.85
N MET A 298 -6.91 13.30 4.89
CA MET A 298 -7.25 12.25 3.93
C MET A 298 -6.28 12.08 2.77
N LYS A 299 -5.55 13.14 2.42
CA LYS A 299 -4.59 13.09 1.33
C LYS A 299 -3.31 12.45 1.86
N SER A 300 -2.80 11.45 1.16
CA SER A 300 -1.48 10.91 1.46
C SER A 300 -0.41 11.99 1.26
N ASN A 301 0.64 11.96 2.07
CA ASN A 301 1.95 12.56 1.79
C ASN A 301 2.10 14.06 2.03
N HIS A 302 1.36 14.65 2.96
CA HIS A 302 1.68 15.99 3.42
C HIS A 302 2.64 15.92 4.61
N ILE A 303 3.94 15.68 4.37
CA ILE A 303 5.00 15.60 5.40
C ILE A 303 4.91 16.78 6.38
N LEU A 304 4.60 17.97 5.87
CA LEU A 304 4.40 19.17 6.68
C LEU A 304 3.18 19.07 7.61
N LEU A 305 2.09 18.45 7.16
CA LEU A 305 0.90 18.22 7.98
C LEU A 305 1.18 17.15 9.04
N ASP A 306 1.87 16.06 8.69
CA ASP A 306 2.24 15.05 9.68
C ASP A 306 3.15 15.62 10.77
N LYS A 307 4.09 16.49 10.40
CA LYS A 307 4.90 17.25 11.36
C LYS A 307 4.03 18.17 12.23
N LEU A 308 3.08 18.88 11.63
CA LEU A 308 2.16 19.75 12.38
C LEU A 308 1.29 18.94 13.35
N ILE A 309 0.73 17.81 12.91
CA ILE A 309 -0.04 16.89 13.75
C ILE A 309 0.82 16.38 14.91
N PHE A 310 2.07 15.97 14.64
CA PHE A 310 3.01 15.54 15.67
C PHE A 310 3.30 16.65 16.69
N THR A 311 3.35 17.90 16.26
CA THR A 311 3.48 19.06 17.15
C THR A 311 2.21 19.33 17.95
N ILE A 312 1.02 19.16 17.35
CA ILE A 312 -0.26 19.52 17.98
C ILE A 312 -0.76 18.45 18.96
N ILE A 313 -0.56 17.15 18.69
CA ILE A 313 -1.06 16.06 19.54
C ILE A 313 -0.66 16.23 21.02
N PRO A 314 0.63 16.44 21.38
CA PRO A 314 1.01 16.61 22.78
C PRO A 314 0.37 17.83 23.44
N LEU A 315 0.14 18.91 22.68
CA LEU A 315 -0.51 20.12 23.18
C LEU A 315 -1.99 19.88 23.44
N VAL A 316 -2.68 19.11 22.58
CA VAL A 316 -4.07 18.73 22.79
C VAL A 316 -4.18 17.84 24.02
N GLN A 317 -3.34 16.80 24.13
CA GLN A 317 -3.33 15.88 25.27
C GLN A 317 -3.16 16.60 26.61
N ALA A 318 -2.25 17.57 26.70
CA ALA A 318 -2.04 18.37 27.91
C ALA A 318 -3.27 19.21 28.31
N ARG A 319 -4.19 19.47 27.37
CA ARG A 319 -5.39 20.30 27.55
C ARG A 319 -6.67 19.48 27.76
N MET A 320 -6.68 18.20 27.39
CA MET A 320 -7.86 17.33 27.47
C MET A 320 -8.47 17.24 28.87
N GLU A 321 -7.65 17.19 29.92
CA GLU A 321 -8.14 17.09 31.31
C GLU A 321 -8.38 18.46 31.98
N THR A 322 -7.84 19.54 31.41
CA THR A 322 -7.83 20.86 32.04
C THR A 322 -8.82 21.84 31.46
N CYS A 323 -9.13 21.72 30.16
CA CYS A 323 -10.12 22.55 29.47
C CYS A 323 -11.54 21.99 29.68
N LYS A 324 -12.50 22.89 29.91
CA LYS A 324 -13.91 22.53 30.14
C LYS A 324 -14.79 22.67 28.91
N THR A 325 -14.29 23.38 27.90
CA THR A 325 -15.03 23.71 26.67
C THR A 325 -14.14 23.49 25.46
N TYR A 326 -14.74 23.23 24.29
CA TYR A 326 -14.01 23.12 23.03
C TYR A 326 -13.34 24.44 22.66
N VAL A 327 -13.96 25.58 22.98
CA VAL A 327 -13.37 26.91 22.82
C VAL A 327 -12.09 27.04 23.64
N GLU A 328 -12.12 26.67 24.92
CA GLU A 328 -10.92 26.71 25.77
C GLU A 328 -9.80 25.83 25.24
N LEU A 329 -10.13 24.59 24.83
CA LEU A 329 -9.14 23.66 24.28
C LEU A 329 -8.50 24.24 23.01
N MET A 330 -9.33 24.70 22.07
CA MET A 330 -8.88 25.29 20.81
C MET A 330 -7.98 26.52 21.03
N GLU A 331 -8.40 27.47 21.87
CA GLU A 331 -7.66 28.71 22.12
C GLU A 331 -6.37 28.48 22.91
N GLN A 332 -6.38 27.60 23.93
CA GLN A 332 -5.19 27.32 24.72
C GLN A 332 -4.17 26.50 23.96
N THR A 333 -4.60 25.46 23.21
CA THR A 333 -3.70 24.70 22.34
C THR A 333 -3.06 25.61 21.29
N TYR A 334 -3.81 26.53 20.70
CA TYR A 334 -3.25 27.49 19.74
C TYR A 334 -2.25 28.46 20.40
N SER A 335 -2.55 28.95 21.61
CA SER A 335 -1.62 29.80 22.36
C SER A 335 -0.30 29.10 22.66
N ASP A 336 -0.32 27.81 22.99
CA ASP A 336 0.90 27.03 23.21
C ASP A 336 1.64 26.75 21.90
N TYR A 337 0.91 26.44 20.83
CA TYR A 337 1.47 26.27 19.49
C TYR A 337 2.27 27.51 19.05
N GLN A 338 1.74 28.73 19.30
CA GLN A 338 2.43 29.98 18.96
C GLN A 338 3.75 30.19 19.72
N LYS A 339 4.00 29.48 20.82
CA LYS A 339 5.24 29.57 21.61
C LYS A 339 6.33 28.61 21.10
N ILE A 340 5.98 27.70 20.18
CA ILE A 340 6.92 26.71 19.64
C ILE A 340 7.87 27.39 18.64
N SER A 341 9.16 27.06 18.73
CA SER A 341 10.20 27.63 17.87
C SER A 341 10.10 27.19 16.40
N GLN A 342 9.47 26.05 16.14
CA GLN A 342 9.26 25.49 14.81
C GLN A 342 8.17 26.27 14.08
N SER A 343 8.50 26.85 12.92
CA SER A 343 7.52 27.56 12.09
C SER A 343 6.90 26.65 11.02
N PHE A 344 5.61 26.84 10.80
CA PHE A 344 4.86 26.23 9.70
C PHE A 344 4.31 27.34 8.79
N PRO A 345 4.19 27.14 7.46
CA PRO A 345 3.76 28.20 6.55
C PRO A 345 2.32 28.67 6.84
N GLU A 346 2.14 29.92 7.26
CA GLU A 346 0.82 30.50 7.56
C GLU A 346 -0.11 30.54 6.34
N GLU A 347 0.44 30.59 5.12
CA GLU A 347 -0.40 30.53 3.90
C GLU A 347 -1.07 29.16 3.73
N ILE A 348 -0.52 28.12 4.35
CA ILE A 348 -1.03 26.75 4.29
C ILE A 348 -1.85 26.43 5.56
N PHE A 349 -1.29 26.77 6.72
CA PHE A 349 -1.78 26.44 8.05
C PHE A 349 -2.05 27.72 8.85
N ASP A 350 -3.09 28.44 8.44
CA ASP A 350 -3.54 29.63 9.16
C ASP A 350 -4.08 29.30 10.56
N GLU A 351 -4.38 30.34 11.34
CA GLU A 351 -4.97 30.20 12.69
C GLU A 351 -6.18 29.26 12.71
N TYR A 352 -7.11 29.44 11.76
CA TYR A 352 -8.35 28.65 11.71
C TYR A 352 -8.06 27.18 11.44
N TYR A 353 -7.06 26.89 10.58
CA TYR A 353 -6.61 25.54 10.30
C TYR A 353 -6.03 24.88 11.54
N VAL A 354 -5.06 25.52 12.22
CA VAL A 354 -4.39 24.93 13.38
C VAL A 354 -5.39 24.67 14.52
N LYS A 355 -6.29 25.62 14.76
CA LYS A 355 -7.38 25.50 15.73
C LYS A 355 -8.35 24.37 15.38
N SER A 356 -8.76 24.27 14.12
CA SER A 356 -9.63 23.18 13.65
C SER A 356 -8.92 21.82 13.73
N LEU A 357 -7.61 21.78 13.46
CA LEU A 357 -6.79 20.59 13.59
C LEU A 357 -6.70 20.13 15.05
N ALA A 358 -6.52 21.05 16.00
CA ALA A 358 -6.50 20.72 17.43
C ALA A 358 -7.81 20.05 17.89
N LEU A 359 -8.96 20.60 17.47
CA LEU A 359 -10.28 20.01 17.71
C LEU A 359 -10.42 18.63 17.05
N MET A 360 -9.84 18.46 15.86
CA MET A 360 -9.87 17.21 15.14
C MET A 360 -9.02 16.12 15.81
N GLU A 361 -7.83 16.46 16.29
CA GLU A 361 -6.99 15.53 17.06
C GLU A 361 -7.63 15.21 18.42
N TYR A 362 -8.32 16.16 19.05
CA TYR A 362 -9.11 15.89 20.26
C TYR A 362 -10.15 14.79 20.01
N LEU A 363 -10.90 14.86 18.91
CA LEU A 363 -11.87 13.83 18.54
C LEU A 363 -11.19 12.46 18.30
N VAL A 364 -10.07 12.45 17.59
CA VAL A 364 -9.29 11.22 17.32
C VAL A 364 -8.78 10.60 18.62
N LEU A 365 -8.24 11.40 19.55
CA LEU A 365 -7.74 10.91 20.84
C LEU A 365 -8.89 10.38 21.72
N SER A 366 -9.99 11.14 21.80
CA SER A 366 -11.15 10.77 22.62
C SER A 366 -11.86 9.50 22.14
N THR A 367 -11.78 9.19 20.84
CA THR A 367 -12.35 7.97 20.26
C THR A 367 -11.43 6.76 20.39
N ASN A 368 -10.11 6.97 20.38
CA ASN A 368 -9.12 5.91 20.55
C ASN A 368 -8.91 5.50 22.03
N ASP A 369 -9.07 6.41 22.99
CA ASP A 369 -8.96 6.09 24.43
C ASP A 369 -10.22 5.41 25.02
N GLY A 370 -11.33 5.39 24.27
CA GLY A 370 -12.58 4.72 24.67
C GLY A 370 -12.71 3.26 24.22
N GLY A 371 -11.75 2.75 23.44
CA GLY A 371 -11.73 1.38 22.93
C GLY A 371 -10.63 0.57 23.60
N SER A 372 -10.99 -0.20 24.62
CA SER A 372 -10.19 -1.35 25.04
C SER A 372 -10.01 -2.30 23.85
N LEU A 373 -8.78 -2.40 23.36
CA LEU A 373 -8.24 -3.57 22.67
C LEU A 373 -6.84 -3.87 23.22
#